data_AF-A0A6H1ZV06-F1
#
_entry.id   AF-A0A6H1ZV06-F1
#
_cell.length_a   1.000
_cell.length_b   1.000
_cell.length_c   1.000
_cell.angle_alpha   90.00
_cell.angle_beta   90.00
_cell.angle_gamma   90.00
#
_symmetry.space_group_name_H-M   'P 1'
#
loop_
_entity.id
_entity.type
_entity.pdbx_description
1 polymer ?
#
loop_
_entity_poly.entity_id
_entity_poly.type
_entity_poly.pdbx_seq_one_letter_code
_entity_poly.pdbx_strand_id
1 'polypeptide(L)' 'MEQLAALEHEQWAEWAKSLIANEALSTERCERWQRLIETPYKDLTEEEKDQDREWAERAMSIAEGY' A
#
# COMPACT_ATOMS: atom_id res chain seq x y z
N MET A 1 -9.38 1.10 12.02
CA MET A 1 -9.25 0.57 10.65
C MET A 1 -8.28 1.39 9.81
N GLU A 2 -8.57 2.67 9.58
CA GLU A 2 -7.74 3.55 8.73
C GLU A 2 -6.26 3.66 9.15
N GLN A 3 -5.94 3.59 10.43
CA GLN A 3 -4.54 3.63 10.88
C GLN A 3 -3.76 2.38 10.48
N LEU A 4 -4.41 1.21 10.49
CA LEU A 4 -3.77 -0.02 10.05
C LEU A 4 -3.68 -0.06 8.53
N ALA A 5 -4.71 0.41 7.81
CA ALA A 5 -4.64 0.57 6.36
C ALA A 5 -3.50 1.53 5.94
N ALA A 6 -3.31 2.64 6.65
CA ALA A 6 -2.16 3.52 6.43
C ALA A 6 -0.82 2.82 6.67
N LEU A 7 -0.73 1.95 7.67
CA LEU A 7 0.46 1.14 7.93
C LEU A 7 0.70 0.11 6.81
N GLU A 8 -0.35 -0.53 6.30
CA GLU A 8 -0.26 -1.44 5.15
C GLU A 8 0.23 -0.69 3.89
N HIS A 9 -0.27 0.53 3.64
CA HIS A 9 0.22 1.38 2.55
C HIS A 9 1.70 1.72 2.70
N GLU A 10 2.16 2.08 3.90
CA GLU A 10 3.57 2.34 4.17
C GLU A 10 4.44 1.09 3.95
N GLN A 11 3.98 -0.08 4.40
CA GLN A 11 4.69 -1.34 4.19
C GLN A 11 4.79 -1.69 2.70
N TRP A 12 3.67 -1.58 1.97
CA TRP A 12 3.63 -1.79 0.53
C TRP A 12 4.55 -0.81 -0.20
N ALA A 13 4.55 0.47 0.20
CA ALA A 13 5.36 1.50 -0.43
C ALA A 13 6.86 1.19 -0.31
N GLU A 14 7.33 0.75 0.86
CA GLU A 14 8.73 0.36 1.06
C GLU A 14 9.13 -0.86 0.20
N TRP A 15 8.27 -1.87 0.13
CA TRP A 15 8.47 -3.02 -0.75
C TRP A 15 8.49 -2.62 -2.23
N ALA A 16 7.53 -1.81 -2.67
CA ALA A 16 7.40 -1.35 -4.04
C ALA A 16 8.59 -0.47 -4.47
N LYS A 17 9.09 0.42 -3.58
CA LYS A 17 10.34 1.18 -3.81
C LYS A 17 11.51 0.25 -4.09
N SER A 18 11.67 -0.80 -3.29
CA SER A 18 12.74 -1.78 -3.47
C SER A 18 12.65 -2.48 -4.83
N LEU A 19 11.45 -2.91 -5.24
CA LEU A 19 11.26 -3.53 -6.55
C LEU A 19 11.55 -2.58 -7.71
N ILE A 20 11.07 -1.33 -7.65
CA ILE A 20 11.35 -0.32 -8.68
C ILE A 20 12.85 -0.08 -8.83
N ALA A 21 13.61 -0.12 -7.73
CA ALA A 21 15.05 0.12 -7.75
C ALA A 21 15.87 -1.08 -8.25
N ASN A 22 15.38 -2.31 -8.03
CA ASN A 22 16.19 -3.52 -8.20
C ASN A 22 15.73 -4.45 -9.33
N GLU A 23 14.54 -4.24 -9.90
CA GLU A 23 13.96 -5.13 -10.90
C GLU A 23 13.52 -4.40 -12.19
N ALA A 24 13.47 -5.15 -13.29
CA ALA A 24 12.96 -4.66 -14.57
C ALA A 24 11.43 -4.73 -14.61
N LEU A 25 10.78 -3.65 -14.17
CA LEU A 25 9.32 -3.47 -14.27
C LEU A 25 8.96 -2.65 -15.53
N SER A 26 7.71 -2.72 -15.96
CA SER A 26 7.22 -1.85 -17.03
C SER A 26 7.18 -0.39 -16.58
N THR A 27 7.43 0.54 -17.50
CA THR A 27 7.41 1.99 -17.22
C THR A 27 6.09 2.43 -16.60
N GLU A 28 4.96 1.96 -17.15
CA GLU A 28 3.61 2.25 -16.63
C GLU A 28 3.45 1.84 -15.16
N ARG A 29 4.01 0.68 -14.78
CA ARG A 29 3.94 0.19 -13.40
C ARG A 29 4.78 1.06 -12.48
N CYS A 30 6.00 1.40 -12.90
CA CYS A 30 6.89 2.28 -12.13
C CYS A 30 6.24 3.64 -11.88
N GLU A 31 5.71 4.29 -12.93
CA GLU A 31 5.07 5.61 -12.82
C GLU A 31 3.86 5.57 -11.89
N ARG A 32 2.99 4.58 -12.06
CA ARG A 32 1.80 4.43 -11.21
C ARG A 32 2.18 4.20 -9.75
N TRP A 33 3.14 3.32 -9.48
CA TRP A 33 3.56 3.00 -8.13
C TRP A 33 4.31 4.17 -7.48
N GLN A 34 5.18 4.88 -8.22
CA GLN A 34 5.83 6.09 -7.73
C GLN A 34 4.82 7.14 -7.27
N ARG A 35 3.77 7.41 -8.07
CA ARG A 35 2.69 8.34 -7.66
C ARG A 35 2.03 7.91 -6.35
N LEU A 36 1.70 6.62 -6.21
CA LEU A 36 1.05 6.09 -5.01
C LEU A 36 1.98 6.15 -3.79
N ILE A 37 3.26 5.83 -3.97
CA ILE A 37 4.30 5.91 -2.94
C ILE A 37 4.48 7.35 -2.43
N GLU A 38 4.46 8.33 -3.34
CA GLU A 38 4.64 9.75 -2.99
C GLU A 38 3.38 10.38 -2.40
N THR A 39 2.22 9.73 -2.54
CA THR A 39 0.95 10.21 -2.01
C THR A 39 0.72 9.66 -0.60
N PRO A 40 0.58 10.52 0.43
CA PRO A 40 0.22 10.07 1.77
C PRO A 40 -1.14 9.34 1.75
N TYR A 41 -1.29 8.26 2.53
CA TYR A 41 -2.52 7.45 2.55
C TYR A 41 -3.80 8.29 2.68
N LYS A 42 -3.80 9.31 3.55
CA LYS A 42 -4.95 10.21 3.76
C LYS A 42 -5.41 10.94 2.48
N ASP A 43 -4.48 11.19 1.54
CA ASP A 43 -4.67 11.97 0.32
C ASP A 43 -4.94 11.07 -0.91
N LEU A 44 -4.91 9.74 -0.73
CA LEU A 44 -5.33 8.77 -1.75
C LEU A 44 -6.83 8.85 -2.02
N THR A 45 -7.24 8.41 -3.21
CA THR A 45 -8.66 8.22 -3.52
C THR A 45 -9.24 7.07 -2.70
N GLU A 46 -10.56 7.04 -2.55
CA GLU A 46 -11.22 5.95 -1.82
C GLU A 46 -10.98 4.58 -2.49
N GLU A 47 -10.99 4.54 -3.82
CA GLU A 47 -10.69 3.33 -4.59
C GLU A 47 -9.25 2.83 -4.38
N GLU A 48 -8.29 3.74 -4.18
CA GLU A 48 -6.89 3.38 -3.89
C GLU A 48 -6.74 2.82 -2.48
N LYS A 49 -7.46 3.39 -1.51
CA LYS A 49 -7.45 2.96 -0.11
C LYS A 49 -8.12 1.60 0.11
N ASP A 50 -9.04 1.20 -0.75
CA ASP A 50 -9.83 -0.02 -0.56
C ASP A 50 -8.96 -1.27 -0.45
N GLN A 51 -7.85 -1.34 -1.19
CA GLN A 51 -6.91 -2.44 -1.08
C GLN A 51 -6.19 -2.46 0.27
N ASP A 52 -5.74 -1.32 0.76
CA ASP A 52 -5.09 -1.20 2.07
C ASP A 52 -6.07 -1.55 3.20
N ARG A 53 -7.34 -1.14 3.09
CA ARG A 53 -8.40 -1.47 4.04
C ARG A 53 -8.68 -2.97 4.08
N GLU A 54 -8.78 -3.61 2.92
CA GLU A 54 -9.02 -5.06 2.85
C GLU A 54 -7.89 -5.84 3.53
N TRP A 55 -6.63 -5.44 3.32
CA TRP A 55 -5.49 -6.07 3.99
C TRP A 55 -5.46 -5.79 5.49
N ALA A 56 -5.77 -4.56 5.88
CA ALA A 56 -5.85 -4.20 7.28
C ALA A 56 -6.97 -4.97 8.01
N GLU A 57 -8.14 -5.15 7.39
CA GLU A 57 -9.24 -5.97 7.94
C GLU A 57 -8.81 -7.42 8.13
N ARG A 58 -8.11 -8.01 7.14
CA ARG A 58 -7.56 -9.36 7.25
C ARG A 58 -6.56 -9.47 8.40
N ALA A 59 -5.64 -8.50 8.51
CA ALA A 59 -4.64 -8.47 9.57
C ALA A 59 -5.29 -8.35 10.96
N MET A 60 -6.28 -7.48 11.13
CA MET A 60 -7.07 -7.35 12.37
C MET A 60 -7.80 -8.65 12.71
N SER A 61 -8.49 -9.26 11.74
CA SER A 61 -9.23 -10.50 11.97
C SER A 61 -8.32 -11.63 12.45
N ILE A 62 -7.08 -11.68 11.96
CA ILE A 62 -6.07 -12.63 12.45
C ILE A 62 -5.62 -12.26 13.86
N ALA A 63 -5.30 -10.98 14.11
CA ALA A 63 -4.81 -10.51 15.42
C ALA A 63 -5.84 -10.68 16.55
N GLU A 64 -7.13 -10.49 16.27
CA GLU A 64 -8.23 -10.70 17.23
C GLU A 64 -8.46 -12.17 17.58
N GLY A 65 -7.94 -13.10 16.77
CA GLY A 65 -7.98 -14.54 16.99
C GLY A 65 -6.83 -15.10 17.84
N TYR A 66 -5.88 -14.26 18.27
CA TYR A 66 -4.77 -14.60 19.17
C TYR A 66 -5.06 -14.21 20.63
#